data_AF-A0A317X0C9-F1
#
_entry.id   AF-A0A317X0C9-F1
#
_cell.length_a   1.000
_cell.length_b   1.000
_cell.length_c   1.000
_cell.angle_alpha   90.00
_cell.angle_beta   90.00
_cell.angle_gamma   90.00
#
_symmetry.space_group_name_H-M   'P 1'
#
loop_
_entity.id
_entity.type
_entity.pdbx_description
1 polymer ?
#
loop_
_entity_poly.entity_id
_entity_poly.type
_entity_poly.pdbx_seq_one_letter_code
_entity_poly.pdbx_strand_id
1 'polypeptide(L)'
;MEDALDSLLDLPLDPSELRDGADSDQESDSEASNEPIPPPPPLQRFPSLDAAWQSLQAFAQGNGFAVVKRRSRPDRQTGEVQATFGEWRLIVHDPTHNHGGASASSLPSFRRAALKRHHNQIAAMLHQSLPPRQIISILEFQDPNTPIRARDIYNLRHRLDMGLLGGRSPVDGLIGAL
;
A
#
# COMPACT_ATOMS: atom_id res chain seq x y z
N MET A 1 7.90 5.04 -17.12
CA MET A 1 7.41 3.64 -16.98
C MET A 1 6.80 3.38 -15.59
N GLU A 2 7.17 4.17 -14.56
CA GLU A 2 6.59 4.07 -13.21
C GLU A 2 5.14 4.58 -13.09
N ASP A 3 4.75 5.57 -13.90
CA ASP A 3 3.42 6.22 -13.86
C ASP A 3 2.24 5.28 -14.17
N ALA A 4 2.44 4.30 -15.06
CA ALA A 4 1.40 3.32 -15.41
C ALA A 4 1.19 2.28 -14.29
N LEU A 5 2.23 2.01 -13.50
CA LEU A 5 2.20 1.04 -12.40
C LEU A 5 1.54 1.63 -11.16
N ASP A 6 1.75 2.92 -10.89
CA ASP A 6 1.07 3.63 -9.80
C ASP A 6 -0.46 3.67 -10.04
N SER A 7 -0.85 3.90 -11.30
CA SER A 7 -2.25 3.86 -11.73
C SER A 7 -2.86 2.46 -11.55
N LEU A 8 -2.16 1.38 -11.93
CA LEU A 8 -2.66 0.00 -11.80
C LEU A 8 -2.82 -0.46 -10.34
N LEU A 9 -2.02 0.10 -9.43
CA LEU A 9 -2.09 -0.20 -8.00
C LEU A 9 -3.20 0.55 -7.26
N ASP A 10 -3.74 1.62 -7.85
CA ASP A 10 -4.79 2.47 -7.30
C ASP A 10 -6.16 2.33 -8.01
N LEU A 11 -6.30 1.42 -8.98
CA LEU A 11 -7.60 1.07 -9.54
C LEU A 11 -8.48 0.37 -8.47
N PRO A 12 -9.77 0.75 -8.34
CA PRO A 12 -10.69 0.07 -7.44
C PRO A 12 -10.88 -1.37 -7.90
N LEU A 13 -10.77 -2.32 -6.96
CA LEU A 13 -11.13 -3.71 -7.21
C LEU A 13 -12.64 -3.77 -7.47
N ASP A 14 -13.05 -4.31 -8.62
CA ASP A 14 -14.47 -4.54 -8.91
C ASP A 14 -15.03 -5.60 -7.94
N PRO A 15 -16.07 -5.28 -7.14
CA PRO A 15 -16.67 -6.23 -6.21
C PRO A 15 -17.24 -7.49 -6.86
N SER A 16 -17.57 -7.44 -8.16
CA SER A 16 -18.17 -8.54 -8.91
C SER A 16 -17.16 -9.58 -9.43
N GLU A 17 -15.85 -9.31 -9.35
CA GLU A 17 -14.79 -10.23 -9.77
C GLU A 17 -14.16 -11.04 -8.61
N LEU A 18 -14.73 -10.93 -7.41
CA LEU A 18 -14.43 -11.80 -6.26
C LEU A 18 -15.01 -13.20 -6.51
N ARG A 19 -14.37 -13.98 -7.39
CA ARG A 19 -14.77 -15.37 -7.65
C ARG A 19 -14.44 -16.21 -6.42
N ASP A 20 -15.45 -16.89 -5.90
CA ASP A 20 -15.42 -17.84 -4.79
C ASP A 20 -14.37 -18.94 -4.99
N GLY A 21 -13.15 -18.69 -4.52
CA GLY A 21 -12.16 -19.69 -4.22
C GLY A 21 -12.11 -19.89 -2.72
N ALA A 22 -12.95 -20.78 -2.22
CA ALA A 22 -12.97 -21.20 -0.83
C ALA A 22 -11.59 -21.75 -0.41
N ASP A 23 -10.91 -21.05 0.50
CA ASP A 23 -10.48 -21.68 1.73
C ASP A 23 -10.41 -20.63 2.85
N SER A 24 -11.00 -21.00 3.98
CA SER A 24 -11.24 -20.15 5.13
C SER A 24 -9.95 -19.95 5.93
N ASP A 25 -9.04 -19.12 5.43
CA ASP A 25 -7.93 -18.64 6.24
C ASP A 25 -8.46 -17.51 7.13
N GLN A 26 -8.82 -17.86 8.37
CA GLN A 26 -8.90 -16.91 9.48
C GLN A 26 -7.49 -16.37 9.73
N GLU A 27 -7.04 -15.45 8.87
CA GLU A 27 -5.94 -14.56 9.19
C GLU A 27 -6.41 -13.72 10.39
N SER A 28 -5.87 -13.99 11.57
CA SER A 28 -6.21 -13.28 12.80
C SER A 28 -5.79 -11.81 12.68
N ASP A 29 -6.71 -10.97 12.19
CA ASP A 29 -6.55 -9.52 12.01
C ASP A 29 -6.54 -8.72 13.33
N SER A 30 -6.46 -9.39 14.47
CA SER A 30 -6.72 -8.78 15.78
C SER A 30 -5.55 -8.95 16.74
N GLU A 31 -4.52 -8.13 16.55
CA GLU A 31 -3.76 -7.56 17.66
C GLU A 31 -3.64 -6.06 17.41
N ALA A 32 -4.77 -5.35 17.50
CA ALA A 32 -4.69 -3.93 17.82
C ALA A 32 -4.01 -3.85 19.20
N SER A 33 -2.82 -3.29 19.26
CA SER A 33 -2.15 -3.08 20.54
C SER A 33 -3.03 -2.17 21.37
N ASN A 34 -3.18 -2.46 22.66
CA ASN A 34 -3.87 -1.55 23.57
C ASN A 34 -2.95 -0.38 24.00
N GLU A 35 -1.75 -0.30 23.41
CA GLU A 35 -0.81 0.77 23.68
C GLU A 35 -1.24 2.05 22.94
N PRO A 36 -1.22 3.19 23.64
CA PRO A 36 -1.55 4.47 23.03
C PRO A 36 -0.52 4.82 21.96
N ILE A 37 -0.99 5.20 20.78
CA ILE A 37 -0.12 5.67 19.69
C ILE A 37 0.56 6.97 20.13
N PRO A 38 1.91 7.04 20.13
CA PRO A 38 2.60 8.27 20.51
C PRO A 38 2.47 9.33 19.40
N PRO A 39 2.38 10.63 19.75
CA PRO A 39 2.42 11.68 18.75
C PRO A 39 3.80 11.72 18.06
N PRO A 40 3.86 12.05 16.77
CA PRO A 40 5.14 12.25 16.09
C PRO A 40 5.94 13.38 16.75
N PRO A 41 7.28 13.34 16.69
CA PRO A 41 8.12 14.34 17.36
C PRO A 41 7.72 15.78 16.95
N PRO A 42 7.40 16.65 17.91
CA PRO A 42 6.87 17.97 17.60
C PRO A 42 7.96 18.86 16.98
N LEU A 43 7.52 19.83 16.16
CA LEU A 43 8.36 20.91 15.64
C LEU A 43 9.56 20.46 14.78
N GLN A 44 9.52 19.26 14.22
CA GLN A 44 10.49 18.86 13.21
C GLN A 44 10.44 19.77 11.99
N ARG A 45 11.62 20.11 11.49
CA ARG A 45 11.84 20.92 10.30
C ARG A 45 12.45 20.03 9.22
N PHE A 46 11.92 20.14 8.02
CA PHE A 46 12.37 19.35 6.88
C PHE A 46 12.75 20.25 5.70
N PRO A 47 13.77 19.85 4.92
CA PRO A 47 14.20 20.61 3.75
C PRO A 47 13.21 20.53 2.60
N SER A 48 12.30 19.55 2.61
CA SER A 48 11.29 19.36 1.56
C SER A 48 10.03 18.69 2.12
N LEU A 49 8.93 18.79 1.37
CA LEU A 49 7.68 18.07 1.65
C LEU A 49 7.90 16.56 1.64
N ASP A 50 8.71 16.06 0.70
CA ASP A 50 8.99 14.63 0.57
C ASP A 50 9.78 14.10 1.76
N ALA A 51 10.77 14.87 2.25
CA ALA A 51 11.50 14.50 3.46
C ALA A 51 10.58 14.47 4.70
N ALA A 52 9.68 15.44 4.83
CA ALA A 52 8.67 15.46 5.89
C ALA A 52 7.72 14.25 5.79
N TRP A 53 7.25 13.96 4.57
CA TRP A 53 6.34 12.85 4.30
C TRP A 53 7.00 11.50 4.61
N GLN A 54 8.24 11.29 4.17
CA GLN A 54 9.00 10.06 4.43
C GLN A 54 9.25 9.87 5.93
N SER A 55 9.65 10.93 6.65
CA SER A 55 9.86 10.86 8.09
C SER A 55 8.57 10.52 8.84
N LEU A 56 7.45 11.14 8.46
CA LEU A 56 6.15 10.88 9.07
C LEU A 56 5.66 9.45 8.78
N GLN A 57 5.84 8.96 7.56
CA GLN A 57 5.49 7.59 7.20
C GLN A 57 6.34 6.56 7.93
N ALA A 58 7.65 6.81 8.08
CA ALA A 58 8.54 5.94 8.85
C ALA A 58 8.15 5.89 10.34
N PHE A 59 7.82 7.05 10.92
CA PHE A 59 7.30 7.12 12.29
C PHE A 59 5.99 6.35 12.43
N ALA A 60 5.05 6.56 11.51
CA ALA A 60 3.75 5.89 11.50
C ALA A 60 3.90 4.36 11.41
N GLN A 61 4.83 3.90 10.57
CA GLN A 61 5.15 2.48 10.40
C GLN A 61 5.66 1.82 11.69
N GLY A 62 6.56 2.48 12.42
CA GLY A 62 7.06 1.96 13.70
C GLY A 62 6.02 1.94 14.82
N ASN A 63 4.93 2.70 14.68
CA ASN A 63 3.91 2.89 15.72
C ASN A 63 2.53 2.30 15.34
N GLY A 64 2.45 1.55 14.25
CA GLY A 64 1.24 0.82 13.87
C GLY A 64 0.09 1.71 13.40
N PHE A 65 0.36 2.86 12.78
CA PHE A 65 -0.69 3.68 12.18
C PHE A 65 -0.29 4.15 10.79
N ALA A 66 -1.25 4.61 10.00
CA ALA A 66 -0.98 5.12 8.66
C ALA A 66 -1.39 6.60 8.56
N VAL A 67 -0.57 7.39 7.86
CA VAL A 67 -0.92 8.77 7.52
C VAL A 67 -1.40 8.85 6.08
N VAL A 68 -2.47 9.61 5.87
CA VAL A 68 -3.07 9.85 4.55
C VAL A 68 -3.07 11.35 4.23
N LYS A 69 -2.79 11.69 2.97
CA LYS A 69 -2.92 13.08 2.49
C LYS A 69 -4.41 13.40 2.30
N ARG A 70 -4.97 14.31 3.10
CA ARG A 70 -6.41 14.68 2.99
C ARG A 70 -6.68 15.79 1.98
N ARG A 71 -6.02 16.93 2.11
CA ARG A 71 -6.16 18.08 1.19
C ARG A 71 -4.93 18.95 1.32
N SER A 72 -4.28 19.23 0.20
CA SER A 72 -3.40 20.38 0.10
C SER A 72 -4.24 21.59 -0.29
N ARG A 73 -4.16 22.69 0.46
CA ARG A 73 -4.71 23.97 -0.01
C ARG A 73 -3.56 24.73 -0.63
N PRO A 74 -3.47 24.79 -1.97
CA PRO A 74 -2.51 25.69 -2.59
C PRO A 74 -2.84 27.12 -2.20
N ASP A 75 -1.82 27.97 -2.15
CA ASP A 75 -1.99 29.40 -2.05
C ASP A 75 -2.92 29.88 -3.17
N ARG A 76 -3.89 30.73 -2.83
CA ARG A 76 -4.93 31.18 -3.77
C ARG A 76 -4.39 32.08 -4.87
N GLN A 77 -3.24 32.71 -4.69
CA GLN A 77 -2.58 33.60 -5.65
C GLN A 77 -1.49 32.90 -6.45
N THR A 78 -0.69 32.02 -5.83
CA THR A 78 0.43 31.37 -6.52
C THR A 78 0.15 29.95 -6.99
N GLY A 79 -0.88 29.27 -6.45
CA GLY A 79 -1.17 27.87 -6.75
C GLY A 79 -0.20 26.88 -6.10
N GLU A 80 0.78 27.37 -5.34
CA GLU A 80 1.82 26.56 -4.70
C GLU A 80 1.50 26.30 -3.23
N VAL A 81 1.97 25.17 -2.71
CA VAL A 81 1.88 24.88 -1.28
C VAL A 81 3.02 25.63 -0.59
N GLN A 82 2.72 26.76 0.05
CA GLN A 82 3.77 27.59 0.65
C GLN A 82 4.44 26.88 1.84
N ALA A 83 5.74 26.60 1.68
CA ALA A 83 6.64 26.39 2.81
C ALA A 83 6.99 27.76 3.39
N THR A 84 6.65 28.01 4.66
CA THR A 84 7.03 29.27 5.31
C THR A 84 8.54 29.26 5.54
N PHE A 85 9.27 30.23 4.97
CA PHE A 85 10.73 30.39 5.09
C PHE A 85 11.59 29.26 4.48
N GLY A 86 11.06 28.49 3.52
CA GLY A 86 11.83 27.42 2.85
C GLY A 86 12.00 26.14 3.69
N GLU A 87 11.37 26.06 4.85
CA GLU A 87 11.35 24.87 5.70
C GLU A 87 9.93 24.34 5.86
N TRP A 88 9.78 23.02 5.85
CA TRP A 88 8.52 22.35 6.13
C TRP A 88 8.44 22.03 7.62
N ARG A 89 7.34 22.44 8.27
CA ARG A 89 7.10 22.18 9.69
C ARG A 89 5.98 21.17 9.89
N LEU A 90 6.23 20.18 10.75
CA LEU A 90 5.18 19.27 11.23
C LEU A 90 4.46 19.88 12.44
N ILE A 91 3.13 19.98 12.36
CA ILE A 91 2.26 20.43 13.45
C ILE A 91 1.20 19.34 13.68
N VAL A 92 1.11 18.86 14.92
CA VAL A 92 0.06 17.92 15.36
C VAL A 92 -1.07 18.73 15.97
N HIS A 93 -2.27 18.66 15.38
CA HIS A 93 -3.45 19.37 15.88
C HIS A 93 -4.20 18.60 16.96
N ASP A 94 -4.31 17.29 16.80
CA ASP A 94 -4.95 16.38 17.75
C ASP A 94 -4.09 15.11 17.85
N PRO A 95 -3.47 14.84 19.01
CA PRO A 95 -2.65 13.65 19.20
C PRO A 95 -3.47 12.41 19.60
N THR A 96 -4.79 12.52 19.76
CA THR A 96 -5.61 11.42 20.26
C THR A 96 -6.06 10.46 19.15
N HIS A 97 -6.12 9.18 19.50
CA HIS A 97 -6.56 8.10 18.62
C HIS A 97 -7.72 7.35 19.28
N ASN A 98 -8.66 6.86 18.48
CA ASN A 98 -9.79 6.04 18.95
C ASN A 98 -9.47 4.53 19.00
N HIS A 99 -8.24 4.15 18.67
CA HIS A 99 -7.70 2.80 18.75
C HIS A 99 -6.18 2.88 18.96
N GLY A 100 -5.55 1.81 19.42
CA GLY A 100 -4.08 1.71 19.46
C GLY A 100 -3.47 1.28 18.13
N GLY A 101 -2.19 0.93 18.12
CA GLY A 101 -1.47 0.55 16.90
C GLY A 101 -2.03 -0.73 16.27
N ALA A 102 -2.11 -0.78 14.95
CA ALA A 102 -2.46 -1.95 14.17
C ALA A 102 -1.22 -2.62 13.57
N SER A 103 -1.30 -3.93 13.32
CA SER A 103 -0.26 -4.66 12.62
C SER A 103 -0.06 -4.14 11.19
N ALA A 104 1.18 -4.21 10.70
CA ALA A 104 1.51 -3.65 9.39
C ALA A 104 0.72 -4.30 8.23
N SER A 105 0.38 -5.58 8.36
CA SER A 105 -0.43 -6.31 7.37
C SER A 105 -1.89 -5.86 7.37
N SER A 106 -2.42 -5.31 8.46
CA SER A 106 -3.80 -4.81 8.54
C SER A 106 -3.97 -3.45 7.88
N LEU A 107 -2.87 -2.74 7.60
CA LEU A 107 -2.86 -1.40 7.05
C LEU A 107 -2.68 -1.43 5.52
N PRO A 108 -3.71 -1.08 4.71
CA PRO A 108 -3.64 -1.19 3.25
C PRO A 108 -2.55 -0.32 2.61
N SER A 109 -2.20 0.80 3.24
CA SER A 109 -1.10 1.66 2.77
C SER A 109 0.25 0.95 2.86
N PHE A 110 0.49 0.19 3.93
CA PHE A 110 1.74 -0.54 4.14
C PHE A 110 1.83 -1.75 3.23
N ARG A 111 0.73 -2.51 3.08
CA ARG A 111 0.65 -3.58 2.09
C ARG A 111 0.94 -3.06 0.67
N ARG A 112 0.31 -1.96 0.26
CA ARG A 112 0.56 -1.33 -1.05
C ARG A 112 2.00 -0.86 -1.22
N ALA A 113 2.60 -0.22 -0.22
CA ALA A 113 3.98 0.23 -0.28
C ALA A 113 4.96 -0.95 -0.42
N ALA A 114 4.73 -2.05 0.31
CA ALA A 114 5.53 -3.26 0.20
C ALA A 114 5.35 -3.94 -1.17
N LEU A 115 4.11 -4.04 -1.69
CA LEU A 115 3.85 -4.54 -3.04
C LEU A 115 4.59 -3.74 -4.11
N LYS A 116 4.61 -2.40 -3.99
CA LYS A 116 5.38 -1.53 -4.90
C LYS A 116 6.88 -1.87 -4.85
N ARG A 117 7.43 -1.99 -3.64
CA ARG A 117 8.85 -2.34 -3.43
C ARG A 117 9.21 -3.70 -4.04
N HIS A 118 8.36 -4.72 -3.87
CA HIS A 118 8.62 -6.08 -4.32
C HIS A 118 8.04 -6.39 -5.72
N HIS A 119 7.47 -5.42 -6.42
CA HIS A 119 6.71 -5.64 -7.66
C HIS A 119 7.49 -6.45 -8.69
N ASN A 120 8.69 -6.02 -9.04
CA ASN A 120 9.48 -6.67 -10.10
C ASN A 120 9.84 -8.12 -9.75
N GLN A 121 10.12 -8.37 -8.47
CA GLN A 121 10.42 -9.71 -7.97
C GLN A 121 9.16 -10.60 -8.03
N ILE A 122 8.02 -10.10 -7.54
CA ILE A 122 6.75 -10.82 -7.56
C ILE A 122 6.32 -11.11 -9.00
N ALA A 123 6.39 -10.12 -9.89
CA ALA A 123 6.06 -10.28 -11.31
C ALA A 123 6.97 -11.33 -11.99
N ALA A 124 8.27 -11.33 -11.70
CA ALA A 124 9.19 -12.33 -12.23
C ALA A 124 8.88 -13.75 -11.75
N MET A 125 8.48 -13.92 -10.47
CA MET A 125 8.06 -15.21 -9.94
C MET A 125 6.72 -15.66 -10.54
N LEU A 126 5.77 -14.76 -10.70
CA LEU A 126 4.50 -15.04 -11.37
C LEU A 126 4.70 -15.44 -12.84
N HIS A 127 5.60 -14.78 -13.56
CA HIS A 127 5.97 -15.14 -14.93
C HIS A 127 6.60 -16.55 -15.03
N GLN A 128 7.31 -16.97 -13.99
CA GLN A 128 7.82 -18.33 -13.84
C GLN A 128 6.75 -19.33 -13.36
N SER A 129 5.48 -18.94 -13.31
CA SER A 129 4.35 -19.75 -12.88
C SER A 129 4.45 -20.27 -11.44
N LEU A 130 5.20 -19.58 -10.56
CA LEU A 130 5.23 -19.93 -9.14
C LEU A 130 3.83 -19.69 -8.53
N PRO A 131 3.29 -20.64 -7.73
CA PRO A 131 2.06 -20.45 -6.99
C PRO A 131 2.15 -19.25 -6.02
N PRO A 132 1.09 -18.44 -5.87
CA PRO A 132 1.06 -17.30 -4.93
C PRO A 132 1.48 -17.64 -3.50
N ARG A 133 1.10 -18.82 -3.00
CA ARG A 133 1.51 -19.29 -1.66
C ARG A 133 3.02 -19.54 -1.55
N GLN A 134 3.67 -20.06 -2.60
CA GLN A 134 5.12 -20.21 -2.62
C GLN A 134 5.83 -18.86 -2.70
N ILE A 135 5.25 -17.92 -3.45
CA ILE A 135 5.74 -16.54 -3.51
C ILE A 135 5.72 -15.89 -2.13
N ILE A 136 4.62 -16.02 -1.38
CA ILE A 136 4.55 -15.54 0.01
C ILE A 136 5.62 -16.18 0.87
N SER A 137 5.77 -17.51 0.82
CA SER A 137 6.78 -18.19 1.62
C SER A 137 8.21 -17.71 1.32
N ILE A 138 8.52 -17.39 0.05
CA ILE A 138 9.80 -16.79 -0.35
C ILE A 138 9.95 -15.38 0.22
N LEU A 139 8.89 -14.56 0.16
CA LEU A 139 8.91 -13.19 0.68
C LEU A 139 9.05 -13.18 2.21
N GLU A 140 8.34 -14.05 2.93
CA GLU A 140 8.45 -14.22 4.38
C GLU A 140 9.83 -14.74 4.79
N PHE A 141 10.43 -15.64 4.01
CA PHE A 141 11.79 -16.10 4.26
C PHE A 141 12.83 -14.98 4.11
N GLN A 142 12.64 -14.07 3.16
CA GLN A 142 13.53 -12.93 2.92
C GLN A 142 13.29 -11.76 3.89
N ASP A 143 12.03 -11.50 4.21
CA ASP A 143 11.58 -10.46 5.13
C ASP A 143 10.48 -11.04 6.04
N PRO A 144 10.85 -11.55 7.23
CA PRO A 144 9.89 -12.12 8.18
C PRO A 144 8.81 -11.15 8.65
N ASN A 145 8.99 -9.84 8.44
CA ASN A 145 8.04 -8.80 8.83
C ASN A 145 7.27 -8.23 7.63
N THR A 146 7.26 -8.94 6.49
CA THR A 146 6.54 -8.50 5.30
C THR A 146 5.05 -8.28 5.62
N PRO A 147 4.47 -7.11 5.28
CA PRO A 147 3.05 -6.86 5.47
C PRO A 147 2.19 -7.47 4.33
N ILE A 148 2.82 -8.07 3.32
CA ILE A 148 2.15 -8.60 2.12
C ILE A 148 1.44 -9.90 2.46
N ARG A 149 0.18 -10.03 2.06
CA ARG A 149 -0.64 -11.23 2.23
C ARG A 149 -0.79 -12.00 0.94
N ALA A 150 -1.13 -13.28 1.03
CA ALA A 150 -1.39 -14.13 -0.14
C ALA A 150 -2.44 -13.50 -1.08
N ARG A 151 -3.53 -12.94 -0.50
CA ARG A 151 -4.57 -12.23 -1.25
C ARG A 151 -4.02 -11.08 -2.10
N ASP A 152 -3.00 -10.37 -1.63
CA ASP A 152 -2.40 -9.28 -2.40
C ASP A 152 -1.68 -9.80 -3.66
N ILE A 153 -1.04 -10.97 -3.58
CA ILE A 153 -0.37 -11.62 -4.71
C ILE A 153 -1.41 -12.13 -5.73
N TYR A 154 -2.51 -12.72 -5.27
CA TYR A 154 -3.63 -13.09 -6.16
C TYR A 154 -4.18 -11.86 -6.90
N ASN A 155 -4.42 -10.76 -6.18
CA ASN A 155 -4.92 -9.51 -6.77
C ASN A 155 -3.92 -8.90 -7.76
N LEU A 156 -2.61 -8.99 -7.48
CA LEU A 156 -1.59 -8.52 -8.40
C LEU A 156 -1.52 -9.37 -9.67
N ARG A 157 -1.54 -10.70 -9.53
CA ARG A 157 -1.59 -11.63 -10.67
C ARG A 157 -2.78 -11.32 -11.58
N HIS A 158 -3.97 -11.21 -11.00
CA HIS A 158 -5.18 -10.89 -11.75
C HIS A 158 -5.03 -9.60 -12.56
N ARG A 159 -4.46 -8.54 -11.95
CA ARG A 159 -4.22 -7.27 -12.66
C ARG A 159 -3.20 -7.38 -13.79
N LEU A 160 -2.15 -8.17 -13.62
CA LEU A 160 -1.17 -8.42 -14.68
C LEU A 160 -1.81 -9.19 -15.84
N ASP A 161 -2.61 -10.21 -15.52
CA ASP A 161 -3.35 -11.01 -16.49
C ASP A 161 -4.36 -10.13 -17.27
N MET A 162 -5.11 -9.27 -16.57
CA MET A 162 -6.04 -8.30 -17.20
C MET A 162 -5.33 -7.27 -18.07
N GLY A 163 -4.15 -6.79 -17.64
CA GLY A 163 -3.32 -5.88 -18.44
C GLY A 163 -2.81 -6.53 -19.73
N LEU A 164 -2.40 -7.80 -19.68
CA LEU A 164 -1.98 -8.58 -20.84
C LEU A 164 -3.13 -8.85 -21.81
N LEU A 165 -4.35 -9.01 -21.30
CA LEU A 165 -5.56 -9.28 -22.07
C LEU A 165 -6.27 -8.00 -22.58
N GLY A 166 -5.66 -6.82 -22.38
CA GLY A 166 -6.25 -5.55 -22.81
C GLY A 166 -7.59 -5.25 -22.15
N GLY A 167 -7.79 -5.69 -20.90
CA GLY A 167 -9.04 -5.52 -20.15
C GLY A 167 -10.13 -6.54 -20.44
N ARG A 168 -9.81 -7.64 -21.14
CA ARG A 168 -10.73 -8.75 -21.42
C ARG A 168 -10.53 -9.88 -20.41
N SER A 169 -11.60 -10.60 -20.06
CA SER A 169 -11.44 -11.80 -19.25
C SER A 169 -10.68 -12.89 -20.06
N PRO A 170 -10.00 -13.84 -19.40
CA PRO A 170 -9.34 -14.96 -20.10
C PRO A 170 -10.28 -15.75 -21.02
N VAL A 171 -11.59 -15.79 -20.70
CA VAL A 171 -12.62 -16.44 -21.50
C VAL A 171 -12.92 -15.63 -22.76
N ASP A 172 -13.03 -14.30 -22.64
CA ASP A 172 -13.25 -13.41 -23.80
C ASP A 172 -12.06 -13.43 -24.77
N GLY A 173 -10.84 -13.57 -24.25
CA GLY A 173 -9.64 -13.77 -25.05
C GLY A 173 -9.67 -15.09 -25.84
N LEU A 174 -10.19 -16.16 -25.24
CA LEU A 174 -10.34 -17.45 -25.90
C LEU A 174 -11.44 -17.43 -26.99
N ILE A 175 -12.56 -16.75 -26.71
CA ILE A 175 -13.71 -16.67 -27.64
C ILE A 175 -13.38 -15.78 -28.85
N GLY A 176 -12.59 -14.73 -28.68
CA GLY A 176 -12.17 -13.85 -29.78
C GLY A 176 -11.06 -14.41 -30.68
N ALA A 177 -10.44 -15.54 -30.32
CA ALA A 177 -9.36 -16.18 -31.06
C ALA A 177 -9.81 -17.35 -31.95
N LEU A 178 -11.11 -17.67 -31.94
CA LEU A 178 -11.77 -18.64 -32.82
C LEU A 178 -12.51 -17.93 -33.96
#